data_AF-A0A8K0JWE4-F1
#
_entry.id   AF-A0A8K0JWE4-F1
#
_cell.length_a   1.000
_cell.length_b   1.000
_cell.length_c   1.000
_cell.angle_alpha   90.00
_cell.angle_beta   90.00
_cell.angle_gamma   90.00
#
_symmetry.space_group_name_H-M   'P 1'
#
loop_
_entity.id
_entity.type
_entity.pdbx_description
1 polymer ?
#
loop_
_entity_poly.entity_id
_entity_poly.type
_entity_poly.pdbx_seq_one_letter_code
_entity_poly.pdbx_strand_id
1 'polypeptide(L)'
;MKRLKKKFGLESSEPNMSAIAVSGYEDRAQSRRQTVGSSDHHAKTETASMDEAIRSDNKGYELLSRMGWSKGQALGKEGTGLTEPV
;
A
#
# COMPACT_ATOMS: atom_id res chain seq x y z
N MET A 1 6.69 0.81 -20.70
CA MET A 1 7.18 2.03 -20.02
C MET A 1 8.09 2.95 -20.85
N LYS A 2 8.97 2.45 -21.75
CA LYS A 2 9.88 3.31 -22.55
C LYS A 2 9.18 4.39 -23.39
N ARG A 3 8.07 4.05 -24.07
CA ARG A 3 7.31 4.99 -24.91
C ARG A 3 6.67 6.14 -24.13
N LEU A 4 6.22 5.88 -22.90
CA LEU A 4 5.61 6.89 -22.03
C LEU A 4 6.67 7.87 -21.52
N LYS A 5 7.82 7.35 -21.06
CA LYS A 5 8.96 8.18 -20.65
C LYS A 5 9.45 9.10 -21.77
N LYS A 6 9.58 8.56 -22.99
CA LYS A 6 9.94 9.33 -24.19
C LYS A 6 8.92 10.41 -24.57
N LYS A 7 7.62 10.07 -24.49
CA LYS A 7 6.55 11.04 -24.75
C LYS A 7 6.57 12.25 -23.81
N PHE A 8 7.03 12.05 -22.57
CA PHE A 8 7.10 13.09 -21.54
C PHE A 8 8.53 13.57 -21.23
N GLY A 9 9.53 13.22 -22.05
CA GLY A 9 10.92 13.68 -21.88
C GLY A 9 11.64 13.17 -20.61
N LEU A 10 11.16 12.10 -19.98
CA LEU A 10 11.69 11.51 -18.74
C LEU A 10 12.64 10.33 -19.01
N GLU A 11 13.22 10.28 -20.20
CA GLU A 11 14.11 9.19 -20.61
C GLU A 11 15.48 9.21 -19.89
N SER A 12 15.83 10.33 -19.26
CA SER A 12 17.09 10.54 -18.53
C SER A 12 16.91 10.91 -17.06
N SER A 13 15.70 10.77 -16.49
CA SER A 13 15.42 11.21 -15.12
C SER A 13 15.92 10.20 -14.08
N GLU A 14 17.23 10.01 -14.00
CA GLU A 14 17.84 9.63 -12.73
C GLU A 14 17.59 10.79 -11.75
N PRO A 15 17.21 10.54 -10.48
CA PRO A 15 17.09 11.62 -9.53
C PRO A 15 18.43 12.37 -9.50
N ASN A 16 18.40 13.69 -9.70
CA ASN A 16 19.61 14.50 -9.62
C ASN A 16 20.08 14.53 -8.15
N MET A 17 20.89 13.54 -7.77
CA MET A 17 21.39 13.36 -6.42
C MET A 17 22.16 14.59 -5.92
N SER A 18 22.80 15.35 -6.82
CA SER A 18 23.49 16.58 -6.46
C SER A 18 22.54 17.73 -6.10
N ALA A 19 21.35 17.78 -6.72
CA ALA A 19 20.30 18.73 -6.34
C ALA A 19 19.61 18.35 -5.02
N ILE A 20 19.56 17.05 -4.71
CA ILE A 20 19.02 16.52 -3.44
C ILE A 20 20.02 16.73 -2.29
N ALA A 21 21.33 16.71 -2.58
CA ALA A 21 22.40 16.87 -1.59
C ALA A 21 22.79 18.33 -1.28
N VAL A 22 22.04 19.32 -1.79
CA VAL A 22 22.29 20.74 -1.50
C VAL A 22 22.00 21.03 -0.02
N SER A 23 22.94 21.68 0.67
CA SER A 23 22.76 22.12 2.05
C SER A 23 21.52 23.03 2.18
N GLY A 24 20.49 22.57 2.90
CA GLY A 24 19.23 23.29 3.09
C GLY A 24 18.10 22.90 2.13
N TYR A 25 18.30 21.93 1.22
CA TYR A 25 17.20 21.35 0.46
C TYR A 25 16.35 20.45 1.35
N GLU A 26 15.07 20.81 1.52
CA GLU A 26 14.08 19.97 2.17
C GLU A 26 13.17 19.33 1.12
N ASP A 27 13.19 18.00 1.02
CA ASP A 27 12.27 17.25 0.17
C ASP A 27 10.87 17.21 0.82
N ARG A 28 10.15 18.33 0.69
CA ARG A 28 8.76 18.47 1.15
C ARG A 28 7.82 17.46 0.49
N ALA A 29 8.12 17.01 -0.72
CA ALA A 29 7.30 16.02 -1.42
C ALA A 29 7.46 14.63 -0.78
N GLN A 30 8.69 14.22 -0.46
CA GLN A 30 8.95 13.00 0.29
C GLN A 30 8.40 13.09 1.72
N SER A 31 8.63 14.20 2.42
CA SER A 31 8.08 14.44 3.76
C SER A 31 6.56 14.31 3.77
N ARG A 32 5.86 14.90 2.78
CA ARG A 32 4.40 14.75 2.63
C ARG A 32 3.98 13.30 2.36
N ARG A 33 4.70 12.56 1.51
CA ARG A 33 4.40 11.14 1.25
C ARG A 33 4.52 10.28 2.51
N GLN A 34 5.46 10.58 3.40
CA GLN A 34 5.64 9.85 4.67
C GLN A 34 4.61 10.26 5.72
N THR A 35 4.30 11.55 5.83
CA THR A 35 3.44 12.09 6.90
C THR A 35 1.95 12.08 6.57
N VAL A 36 1.59 12.48 5.35
CA VAL A 36 0.19 12.58 4.89
C VAL A 36 -0.21 11.33 4.10
N GLY A 37 0.75 10.63 3.51
CA GLY A 37 0.47 9.47 2.66
C GLY A 37 -0.25 9.87 1.37
N SER A 38 -1.05 8.94 0.85
CA SER A 38 -1.89 9.19 -0.33
C SER A 38 -3.27 9.67 0.12
N SER A 39 -3.77 10.74 -0.48
CA SER A 39 -5.17 11.17 -0.31
C SER A 39 -6.15 10.38 -1.18
N ASP A 40 -5.64 9.42 -1.96
CA ASP A 40 -6.46 8.56 -2.80
C ASP A 40 -7.24 7.59 -1.90
N HIS A 41 -8.57 7.57 -2.07
CA HIS A 41 -9.44 6.66 -1.33
C HIS A 41 -9.12 5.18 -1.63
N HIS A 42 -8.48 4.90 -2.76
CA HIS A 42 -8.02 3.57 -3.18
C HIS A 42 -6.56 3.28 -2.81
N ALA A 43 -5.90 4.17 -2.07
CA ALA A 43 -4.54 3.92 -1.61
C ALA A 43 -4.46 2.63 -0.78
N LYS A 44 -3.48 1.78 -1.10
CA LYS A 44 -3.22 0.56 -0.33
C LYS A 44 -2.92 0.94 1.12
N THR A 45 -3.78 0.51 2.03
CA THR A 45 -3.66 0.80 3.46
C THR A 45 -2.57 -0.05 4.11
N GLU A 46 -2.41 -1.30 3.67
CA GLU A 46 -1.51 -2.29 4.28
C GLU A 46 -1.08 -3.32 3.22
N THR A 47 0.08 -3.94 3.42
CA THR A 47 0.56 -5.05 2.58
C THR A 47 -0.04 -6.36 3.10
N ALA A 48 -0.52 -7.23 2.23
CA ALA A 48 -1.00 -8.54 2.65
C ALA A 48 0.19 -9.39 3.17
N SER A 49 0.01 -10.04 4.31
CA SER A 49 0.97 -10.99 4.89
C SER A 49 0.46 -12.42 4.71
N MET A 50 1.39 -13.36 4.51
CA MET A 50 1.10 -14.80 4.54
C MET A 50 1.38 -15.41 5.92
N ASP A 51 2.03 -14.67 6.82
CA ASP A 51 2.39 -15.16 8.16
C ASP A 51 1.44 -14.61 9.24
N GLU A 52 0.84 -13.45 8.97
CA GLU A 52 0.03 -12.72 9.94
C GLU A 52 -1.44 -12.65 9.52
N ALA A 53 -2.34 -12.89 10.49
CA ALA A 53 -3.77 -12.70 10.29
C ALA A 53 -4.13 -11.22 10.09
N ILE A 54 -5.22 -10.97 9.35
CA ILE A 54 -5.71 -9.61 9.07
C ILE A 54 -6.04 -8.90 10.39
N ARG A 55 -5.40 -7.76 10.62
CA ARG A 55 -5.60 -6.91 11.81
C ARG A 55 -6.94 -6.17 11.76
N SER A 56 -7.49 -5.84 12.93
CA SER A 56 -8.80 -5.18 13.06
C SER A 56 -8.85 -3.73 12.59
N ASP A 57 -7.71 -3.07 12.47
CA ASP A 57 -7.54 -1.72 11.92
C ASP A 57 -7.53 -1.70 10.38
N ASN A 58 -7.48 -2.88 9.74
CA ASN A 58 -7.53 -2.99 8.29
C ASN A 58 -8.97 -2.84 7.77
N LYS A 59 -9.16 -2.05 6.71
CA LYS A 59 -10.48 -1.89 6.05
C LYS A 59 -11.08 -3.21 5.54
N GLY A 60 -10.24 -4.14 5.11
CA GLY A 60 -10.65 -5.48 4.70
C GLY A 60 -11.24 -6.29 5.86
N TYR A 61 -10.69 -6.14 7.07
CA TYR A 61 -11.25 -6.77 8.27
C TYR A 61 -12.66 -6.24 8.57
N GLU A 62 -12.84 -4.91 8.52
CA GLU A 62 -14.14 -4.28 8.73
C GLU A 62 -15.16 -4.73 7.66
N LEU A 63 -14.75 -4.80 6.40
CA LEU A 63 -15.59 -5.26 5.31
C LEU A 63 -16.02 -6.72 5.48
N LEU A 64 -15.08 -7.62 5.78
CA LEU A 64 -15.37 -9.03 6.04
C LEU A 64 -16.32 -9.19 7.25
N SER A 65 -16.08 -8.44 8.32
CA SER A 65 -16.93 -8.42 9.50
C SER A 65 -18.38 -8.04 9.17
N ARG A 66 -18.56 -7.01 8.32
CA ARG A 66 -19.89 -6.59 7.84
C ARG A 66 -20.57 -7.63 6.95
N MET A 67 -19.81 -8.50 6.30
CA MET A 67 -20.31 -9.61 5.49
C MET A 67 -20.62 -10.86 6.32
N GLY A 68 -20.47 -10.80 7.66
CA GLY A 68 -20.75 -11.91 8.57
C GLY A 68 -19.59 -12.88 8.78
N TRP A 69 -18.38 -12.51 8.32
CA TRP A 69 -17.17 -13.25 8.66
C TRP A 69 -16.64 -12.79 10.03
N SER A 70 -16.08 -13.72 10.81
CA SER A 70 -15.47 -13.41 12.11
C SER A 70 -14.03 -13.91 12.18
N LYS A 71 -13.21 -13.28 13.02
CA LYS A 71 -11.80 -13.68 13.19
C LYS A 71 -11.73 -15.14 13.62
N GLY A 72 -10.93 -15.93 12.90
CA GLY A 72 -10.75 -17.37 13.17
C GLY A 72 -11.80 -18.26 12.50
N GLN A 73 -12.76 -17.70 11.79
CA GLN A 73 -13.70 -18.44 10.95
C GLN A 73 -13.08 -18.66 9.57
N ALA A 74 -13.19 -19.87 9.03
CA ALA A 74 -12.77 -20.11 7.65
C ALA A 74 -13.77 -19.50 6.67
N LEU A 75 -13.27 -19.07 5.51
CA LEU A 75 -14.11 -18.59 4.41
C LEU A 75 -14.77 -19.76 3.67
N GLY A 76 -15.92 -19.48 3.05
CA GLY A 76 -16.70 -20.44 2.26
C GLY A 76 -18.03 -20.82 2.90
N LYS A 77 -18.91 -21.45 2.10
CA LYS A 77 -20.29 -21.78 2.50
C LYS A 77 -20.37 -22.66 3.76
N GLU A 78 -19.47 -23.64 3.84
CA GLU A 78 -19.45 -24.65 4.92
C GLU A 78 -18.53 -24.23 6.08
N GLY A 79 -17.72 -23.17 5.92
CA GLY A 79 -16.76 -22.75 6.95
C GLY A 79 -15.65 -23.77 7.25
N THR A 80 -15.36 -24.70 6.33
CA THR A 80 -14.37 -25.79 6.49
C THR A 80 -13.02 -25.50 5.82
N GLY A 81 -12.79 -24.28 5.37
CA GLY A 81 -11.52 -23.88 4.75
C GLY A 81 -10.37 -23.69 5.75
N LEU A 82 -9.22 -23.22 5.24
CA LEU A 82 -8.08 -22.82 6.05
C LEU A 82 -8.41 -21.56 6.87
N THR A 83 -8.10 -21.61 8.17
CA THR A 83 -8.22 -20.48 9.12
C THR A 83 -6.93 -19.72 9.30
N GLU A 84 -5.79 -20.36 9.04
CA GLU A 84 -4.46 -19.79 9.16
C GLU A 84 -3.88 -19.54 7.76
N PRO A 85 -3.06 -18.49 7.61
CA PRO A 85 -2.43 -18.18 6.33
C PRO A 85 -1.31 -19.21 6.02
N VAL A 86 -1.02 -19.41 4.73
CA VAL A 86 -0.18 -20.50 4.19
C VAL A 86 1.26 -20.06 3.99
#